data_AF-A0A937B4A7-F1
#
_entry.id   AF-A0A937B4A7-F1
#
_cell.length_a   1.000
_cell.length_b   1.000
_cell.length_c   1.000
_cell.angle_alpha   90.00
_cell.angle_beta   90.00
_cell.angle_gamma   90.00
#
_symmetry.space_group_name_H-M   'P 1'
#
loop_
_entity.id
_entity.type
_entity.pdbx_description
1 polymer ?
#
loop_
_entity_poly.entity_id
_entity_poly.type
_entity_poly.pdbx_seq_one_letter_code
_entity_poly.pdbx_strand_id
1 'polypeptide(L)'
;MTISRIGKIKNTELFSDSPLSIEKLSLEEHHYNKSFILSVEANKTFTLLSPEGAFVNGHLGDSISIGSSRLYINLNQAALTKKTDLKWIDKFELRFLNEEMQYTEILKNLEVNSVEKDVPVIRISYKSNHPEKSAMLPNMLAEAYIEDYVETKYGAANVTVEFLDERIKEMSQKLSCAEEAILNYRIENNITNIRQETETDLRKVSQLKIQQTNLKMNLDAIKDLESYMEKGKENFLELAPNFEAFTDLLSTEMIKKIKQLQAEKKDLLLEYTPTSEKLK
;
A
#
# COMPACT_ATOMS: atom_id res chain seq x y z
N MET A 1 10.80 -14.10 15.76
CA MET A 1 11.19 -15.20 16.69
C MET A 1 10.02 -16.15 16.79
N THR A 2 10.26 -17.45 16.84
CA THR A 2 9.24 -18.45 17.14
C THR A 2 9.65 -19.24 18.38
N ILE A 3 8.68 -19.54 19.23
CA ILE A 3 8.84 -20.38 20.42
C ILE A 3 7.87 -21.55 20.31
N SER A 4 8.34 -22.75 20.59
CA SER A 4 7.50 -23.96 20.59
C SER A 4 7.78 -24.79 21.83
N ARG A 5 6.73 -25.32 22.47
CA ARG A 5 6.90 -26.33 23.51
C ARG A 5 7.22 -27.67 22.86
N ILE A 6 8.27 -28.33 23.31
CA ILE A 6 8.69 -29.64 22.82
C ILE A 6 7.76 -30.69 23.42
N GLY A 7 6.98 -31.35 22.56
CA GLY A 7 6.08 -32.42 22.97
C GLY A 7 6.67 -33.80 22.69
N LYS A 8 6.08 -34.85 23.28
CA LYS A 8 6.48 -36.25 23.01
C LYS A 8 6.16 -36.71 21.59
N ILE A 9 5.15 -36.09 20.94
CA ILE A 9 4.63 -36.49 19.62
C ILE A 9 4.72 -35.34 18.62
N LYS A 10 4.41 -34.11 19.04
CA LYS A 10 4.46 -32.91 18.20
C LYS A 10 4.84 -31.69 19.03
N ASN A 11 5.60 -30.78 18.44
CA ASN A 11 5.87 -29.47 19.02
C ASN A 11 4.64 -28.57 18.86
N THR A 12 4.35 -27.79 19.90
CA THR A 12 3.23 -26.83 19.90
C THR A 12 3.79 -25.42 19.84
N GLU A 13 3.52 -24.70 18.76
CA GLU A 13 3.89 -23.28 18.64
C GLU A 13 3.15 -22.47 19.69
N LEU A 14 3.89 -21.63 20.41
CA LEU A 14 3.37 -20.71 21.40
C LEU A 14 3.47 -19.29 20.85
N PHE A 15 2.44 -18.48 21.07
CA PHE A 15 2.39 -17.10 20.61
C PHE A 15 2.07 -16.18 21.78
N SER A 16 0.87 -15.59 21.83
CA SER A 16 0.43 -14.73 22.94
C SER A 16 0.28 -15.48 24.26
N ASP A 17 0.14 -16.81 24.19
CA ASP A 17 -0.01 -17.73 25.31
C ASP A 17 1.34 -18.34 25.76
N SER A 18 2.46 -17.83 25.24
CA SER A 18 3.78 -18.22 25.72
C SER A 18 3.95 -17.81 27.19
N PRO A 19 4.28 -18.74 28.10
CA PRO A 19 4.57 -18.44 29.50
C PRO A 19 5.92 -17.74 29.69
N LEU A 20 6.75 -17.68 28.64
CA LEU A 20 8.07 -17.07 28.64
C LEU A 20 8.08 -15.83 27.74
N SER A 21 8.72 -14.77 28.23
CA SER A 21 9.11 -13.60 27.44
C SER A 21 10.61 -13.70 27.15
N ILE A 22 10.97 -13.61 25.87
CA ILE A 22 12.35 -13.74 25.41
C ILE A 22 12.65 -12.57 24.49
N GLU A 23 13.65 -11.78 24.89
CA GLU A 23 14.08 -10.60 24.16
C GLU A 23 15.52 -10.78 23.70
N LYS A 24 15.76 -10.54 22.41
CA LYS A 24 17.12 -10.48 21.85
C LYS A 24 17.69 -9.09 22.14
N LEU A 25 18.72 -9.01 22.98
CA LEU A 25 19.47 -7.75 23.20
C LEU A 25 20.57 -7.59 22.14
N SER A 26 21.23 -8.70 21.80
CA SER A 26 22.19 -8.81 20.71
C SER A 26 22.22 -10.26 20.22
N LEU A 27 22.27 -10.51 18.92
CA LEU A 27 22.35 -11.86 18.37
C LEU A 27 23.28 -11.87 17.16
N GLU A 28 24.31 -12.71 17.21
CA GLU A 28 25.25 -12.90 16.10
C GLU A 28 24.58 -13.59 14.90
N GLU A 29 25.04 -13.27 13.69
CA GLU A 29 24.42 -13.74 12.44
C GLU A 29 24.32 -15.27 12.35
N HIS A 30 25.34 -15.98 12.83
CA HIS A 30 25.40 -17.43 12.79
C HIS A 30 24.40 -18.13 13.71
N HIS A 31 23.74 -17.40 14.62
CA HIS A 31 22.68 -17.92 15.49
C HIS A 31 21.28 -17.82 14.86
N TYR A 32 21.11 -17.07 13.77
CA TYR A 32 19.83 -17.02 13.07
C TYR A 32 19.51 -18.33 12.37
N ASN A 33 18.22 -18.59 12.20
CA ASN A 33 17.62 -19.74 11.53
C ASN A 33 17.93 -21.10 12.16
N LYS A 34 18.63 -21.13 13.29
CA LYS A 34 18.95 -22.31 14.08
C LYS A 34 18.04 -22.44 15.31
N SER A 35 17.94 -23.66 15.84
CA SER A 35 17.13 -23.98 17.01
C SER A 35 17.97 -23.98 18.29
N PHE A 36 17.50 -23.24 19.29
CA PHE A 36 18.00 -23.31 20.66
C PHE A 36 17.03 -24.15 21.49
N ILE A 37 17.55 -24.93 22.44
CA ILE A 37 16.72 -25.72 23.35
C ILE A 37 16.84 -25.12 24.74
N LEU A 38 15.73 -24.62 25.26
CA LEU A 38 15.60 -24.06 26.60
C LEU A 38 14.87 -25.06 27.50
N SER A 39 15.51 -25.49 28.60
CA SER A 39 14.86 -26.30 29.62
C SER A 39 14.72 -25.47 30.90
N VAL A 40 13.49 -25.24 31.34
CA VAL A 40 13.19 -24.42 32.53
C VAL A 40 12.86 -25.31 33.73
N GLU A 41 13.40 -24.97 34.89
CA GLU A 41 13.25 -25.71 36.15
C GLU A 41 12.43 -24.95 37.20
N ALA A 42 11.92 -25.68 38.22
CA ALA A 42 10.97 -25.17 39.21
C ALA A 42 11.52 -24.06 40.13
N ASN A 43 12.84 -24.00 40.29
CA ASN A 43 13.58 -22.96 41.02
C ASN A 43 13.79 -21.68 40.20
N LYS A 44 13.15 -21.54 39.02
CA LYS A 44 13.36 -20.46 38.05
C LYS A 44 14.77 -20.41 37.45
N THR A 45 15.55 -21.50 37.57
CA THR A 45 16.75 -21.67 36.73
C THR A 45 16.35 -22.23 35.39
N PHE A 46 17.17 -21.97 34.38
CA PHE A 46 17.05 -22.60 33.08
C PHE A 46 18.41 -22.99 32.54
N THR A 47 18.39 -23.99 31.65
CA THR A 47 19.54 -24.38 30.84
C THR A 47 19.20 -24.13 29.39
N LEU A 48 20.07 -23.42 28.69
CA LEU A 48 19.95 -23.11 27.28
C LEU A 48 21.07 -23.82 26.52
N LEU A 49 20.68 -24.66 25.57
CA LEU A 49 21.58 -25.30 24.62
C LEU A 49 21.61 -24.48 23.33
N SER A 50 22.79 -23.95 23.01
CA SER A 50 23.04 -23.27 21.74
C SER A 50 23.10 -24.29 20.59
N PRO A 51 22.88 -23.83 19.34
CA PRO A 51 23.02 -24.69 18.16
C PRO A 51 24.43 -25.26 17.98
N GLU A 52 25.47 -24.59 18.49
CA GLU A 52 26.85 -25.09 18.46
C GLU A 52 27.13 -26.12 19.57
N GLY A 53 26.16 -26.41 20.44
CA GLY A 53 26.31 -27.36 21.53
C GLY A 53 26.80 -26.74 22.85
N ALA A 54 26.88 -25.41 22.95
CA ALA A 54 27.25 -24.75 24.19
C ALA A 54 26.07 -24.76 25.18
N PHE A 55 26.35 -25.07 26.45
CA PHE A 55 25.36 -25.00 27.53
C PHE A 55 25.54 -23.72 28.33
N VAL A 56 24.46 -22.96 28.48
CA VAL A 56 24.44 -21.76 29.32
C VAL A 56 23.34 -21.90 30.37
N ASN A 57 23.72 -21.73 31.62
CA ASN A 57 22.80 -21.76 32.75
C ASN A 57 22.49 -20.33 33.18
N GLY A 58 21.24 -20.07 33.53
CA GLY A 58 20.79 -18.76 33.97
C GLY A 58 19.59 -18.83 34.89
N HIS A 59 19.21 -17.68 35.45
CA HIS A 59 17.97 -17.51 36.20
C HIS A 59 17.00 -16.65 35.38
N LEU A 60 15.71 -16.97 35.45
CA LEU A 60 14.68 -16.16 34.81
C LEU A 60 14.67 -14.75 35.42
N GLY A 61 14.70 -13.74 34.55
CA GLY A 61 14.81 -12.34 34.93
C GLY A 61 16.21 -11.76 34.79
N ASP A 62 17.22 -12.57 34.41
CA ASP A 62 18.57 -12.11 34.12
C ASP A 62 18.89 -12.15 32.62
N SER A 63 19.85 -11.32 32.19
CA SER A 63 20.43 -11.42 30.85
C SER A 63 21.55 -12.46 30.81
N ILE A 64 21.52 -13.34 29.82
CA ILE A 64 22.58 -14.32 29.56
C ILE A 64 23.42 -13.91 28.34
N SER A 65 24.68 -14.34 28.33
CA SER A 65 25.58 -14.16 27.18
C SER A 65 25.96 -15.53 26.59
N ILE A 66 25.87 -15.64 25.27
CA ILE A 66 26.26 -16.81 24.47
C ILE A 66 27.20 -16.30 23.38
N GLY A 67 28.50 -16.49 23.55
CA GLY A 67 29.48 -15.76 22.72
C GLY A 67 29.30 -14.25 22.87
N SER A 68 29.11 -13.54 21.76
CA SER A 68 28.79 -12.09 21.78
C SER A 68 27.29 -11.80 21.78
N SER A 69 26.45 -12.84 21.73
CA SER A 69 24.99 -12.70 21.74
C SER A 69 24.49 -12.55 23.17
N ARG A 70 23.52 -11.66 23.38
CA ARG A 70 22.87 -11.43 24.68
C ARG A 70 21.36 -11.63 24.56
N LEU A 71 20.82 -12.47 25.42
CA LEU A 71 19.39 -12.77 25.49
C LEU A 71 18.88 -12.44 26.89
N TYR A 72 17.67 -11.90 26.96
CA TYR A 72 16.94 -11.72 28.21
C TYR A 72 15.76 -12.69 28.23
N ILE A 73 15.67 -13.50 29.28
CA ILE A 73 14.64 -14.54 29.40
C ILE A 73 13.93 -14.36 30.74
N ASN A 74 12.62 -14.16 30.71
CA ASN A 74 11.79 -14.01 31.91
C ASN A 74 10.42 -14.68 31.73
N LEU A 75 9.64 -14.76 32.81
CA LEU A 75 8.25 -15.18 32.76
C LEU A 75 7.37 -14.08 32.15
N ASN A 76 6.49 -14.48 31.26
CA ASN A 76 5.44 -13.61 30.74
C ASN A 76 4.29 -13.55 31.75
N GLN A 77 4.37 -12.62 32.70
CA GLN A 77 3.35 -12.47 33.75
C GLN A 77 1.95 -12.17 33.18
N ALA A 78 1.86 -11.43 32.08
CA ALA A 78 0.59 -11.11 31.44
C ALA A 78 -0.11 -12.38 30.93
N ALA A 79 0.61 -13.28 30.25
CA ALA A 79 0.06 -14.55 29.79
C ALA A 79 -0.31 -15.47 30.94
N LEU A 80 0.55 -15.58 31.97
CA LEU A 80 0.30 -16.41 33.15
C LEU A 80 -0.93 -15.93 33.97
N THR A 81 -1.18 -14.62 34.01
CA THR A 81 -2.36 -14.05 34.67
C THR A 81 -3.63 -14.31 33.87
N LYS A 82 -3.55 -14.27 32.54
CA LYS A 82 -4.69 -14.53 31.64
C LYS A 82 -5.08 -16.02 31.60
N LYS A 83 -4.14 -16.93 31.82
CA LYS A 83 -4.36 -18.38 31.76
C LYS A 83 -3.51 -19.11 32.81
N THR A 84 -4.15 -19.47 33.92
CA THR A 84 -3.50 -20.04 35.11
C THR A 84 -2.89 -21.43 34.89
N ASP A 85 -3.34 -22.17 33.88
CA ASP A 85 -2.85 -23.53 33.57
C ASP A 85 -1.62 -23.58 32.65
N LEU A 86 -1.00 -22.43 32.36
CA LEU A 86 0.19 -22.39 31.51
C LEU A 86 1.42 -22.93 32.24
N LYS A 87 1.84 -24.15 31.85
CA LYS A 87 3.06 -24.78 32.36
C LYS A 87 4.32 -24.04 31.87
N TRP A 88 5.01 -23.36 32.76
CA TRP A 88 6.27 -22.68 32.46
C TRP A 88 7.50 -23.56 32.68
N ILE A 89 7.36 -24.64 33.46
CA ILE A 89 8.39 -25.67 33.68
C ILE A 89 8.26 -26.72 32.57
N ASP A 90 9.02 -26.56 31.50
CA ASP A 90 9.06 -27.52 30.39
C ASP A 90 10.31 -27.29 29.51
N LYS A 91 10.41 -28.07 28.43
CA LYS A 91 11.38 -27.86 27.35
C LYS A 91 10.75 -27.06 26.20
N PHE A 92 11.47 -26.04 25.76
CA PHE A 92 11.07 -25.13 24.70
C PHE A 92 12.13 -25.10 23.61
N GLU A 93 11.69 -25.06 22.36
CA GLU A 93 12.50 -24.79 21.19
C GLU A 93 12.33 -23.31 20.82
N LEU A 94 13.45 -22.61 20.64
CA LEU A 94 13.48 -21.21 20.23
C LEU A 94 14.17 -21.10 18.88
N ARG A 95 13.57 -20.35 17.96
CA ARG A 95 14.19 -20.04 16.66
C ARG A 95 14.13 -18.54 16.40
N PHE A 96 15.31 -17.96 16.21
CA PHE A 96 15.45 -16.59 15.78
C PHE A 96 15.59 -16.58 14.26
N LEU A 97 14.56 -16.15 13.55
CA LEU A 97 14.59 -16.08 12.10
C LEU A 97 15.15 -14.72 11.67
N ASN A 98 15.99 -14.71 10.63
CA ASN A 98 16.38 -13.45 9.97
C ASN A 98 15.19 -12.90 9.16
N GLU A 99 15.27 -11.64 8.72
CA GLU A 99 14.18 -10.97 8.02
C GLU A 99 13.77 -11.71 6.74
N GLU A 100 14.74 -12.18 5.96
CA GLU A 100 14.51 -12.93 4.73
C GLU A 100 13.73 -14.24 4.96
N MET A 101 14.09 -15.02 5.99
CA MET A 101 13.37 -16.25 6.32
C MET A 101 12.00 -15.97 6.91
N GLN A 102 11.84 -14.90 7.69
CA GLN A 102 10.52 -14.48 8.17
C GLN A 102 9.59 -14.17 6.99
N TYR A 103 10.08 -13.39 6.03
CA TYR A 103 9.33 -13.05 4.82
C TYR A 103 8.97 -14.30 4.01
N THR A 104 9.95 -15.16 3.76
CA THR A 104 9.76 -16.40 3.00
C THR A 104 8.75 -17.34 3.66
N GLU A 105 8.79 -17.48 4.99
CA GLU A 105 7.86 -18.32 5.74
C GLU A 105 6.43 -17.75 5.74
N ILE A 106 6.30 -16.42 5.80
CA ILE A 106 5.00 -15.75 5.68
C ILE A 106 4.42 -15.98 4.29
N LEU A 107 5.18 -15.65 3.23
CA LEU A 107 4.72 -15.80 1.85
C LEU A 107 4.31 -17.23 1.51
N LYS A 108 5.08 -18.22 1.95
CA LYS A 108 4.79 -19.64 1.68
C LYS A 108 3.42 -20.07 2.24
N ASN A 109 2.99 -19.44 3.32
CA ASN A 109 1.75 -19.78 4.02
C ASN A 109 0.60 -18.80 3.76
N LEU A 110 0.86 -17.73 2.99
CA LEU A 110 -0.10 -16.72 2.59
C LEU A 110 -0.63 -17.04 1.20
N GLU A 111 -1.95 -17.02 1.06
CA GLU A 111 -2.64 -17.25 -0.20
C GLU A 111 -3.62 -16.10 -0.44
N VAL A 112 -3.52 -15.47 -1.60
CA VAL A 112 -4.35 -14.33 -1.99
C VAL A 112 -4.93 -14.61 -3.38
N ASN A 113 -6.25 -14.82 -3.44
CA ASN A 113 -6.95 -15.19 -4.67
C ASN A 113 -8.21 -14.34 -4.85
N SER A 114 -8.57 -14.03 -6.10
CA SER A 114 -9.90 -13.47 -6.39
C SER A 114 -10.96 -14.56 -6.25
N VAL A 115 -12.09 -14.26 -5.59
CA VAL A 115 -13.18 -15.23 -5.42
C VAL A 115 -13.83 -15.57 -6.76
N GLU A 116 -14.05 -14.56 -7.60
CA GLU A 116 -14.53 -14.69 -8.98
C GLU A 116 -13.82 -13.65 -9.86
N LYS A 117 -13.81 -13.85 -11.18
CA LYS A 117 -13.21 -12.89 -12.12
C LYS A 117 -14.03 -11.60 -12.26
N ASP A 118 -15.35 -11.70 -12.02
CA ASP A 118 -16.31 -10.62 -12.25
C ASP A 118 -16.77 -9.94 -10.96
N VAL A 119 -16.32 -10.44 -9.80
CA VAL A 119 -16.64 -9.88 -8.49
C VAL A 119 -15.35 -9.33 -7.87
N PRO A 120 -15.29 -8.05 -7.48
CA PRO A 120 -14.10 -7.41 -6.89
C PRO A 120 -13.94 -7.82 -5.41
N VAL A 121 -13.91 -9.13 -5.14
CA VAL A 121 -13.72 -9.68 -3.81
C VAL A 121 -12.44 -10.52 -3.81
N ILE A 122 -11.48 -10.08 -3.00
CA ILE A 122 -10.21 -10.75 -2.78
C ILE A 122 -10.33 -11.60 -1.51
N ARG A 123 -9.97 -12.87 -1.61
CA ARG A 123 -9.83 -13.79 -0.49
C ARG A 123 -8.38 -13.84 -0.06
N ILE A 124 -8.13 -13.48 1.20
CA ILE A 124 -6.84 -13.60 1.87
C ILE A 124 -6.93 -14.76 2.86
N SER A 125 -6.00 -15.71 2.77
CA SER A 125 -5.92 -16.88 3.66
C SER A 125 -4.50 -17.03 4.16
N TYR A 126 -4.32 -17.30 5.46
CA TYR A 126 -3.02 -17.55 6.06
C TYR A 126 -3.05 -18.82 6.90
N LYS A 127 -2.11 -19.74 6.61
CA LYS A 127 -2.01 -21.01 7.31
C LYS A 127 -0.98 -20.92 8.44
N SER A 128 -1.44 -21.04 9.69
CA SER A 128 -0.56 -21.10 10.86
C SER A 128 -0.89 -22.27 11.79
N ASN A 129 0.08 -22.65 12.61
CA ASN A 129 -0.11 -23.64 13.68
C ASN A 129 -0.78 -23.04 14.92
N HIS A 130 -0.87 -21.71 15.00
CA HIS A 130 -1.52 -21.00 16.11
C HIS A 130 -2.75 -20.22 15.62
N PRO A 131 -3.94 -20.44 16.21
CA PRO A 131 -5.20 -19.88 15.70
C PRO A 131 -5.23 -18.34 15.69
N GLU A 132 -4.67 -17.70 16.71
CA GLU A 132 -4.62 -16.24 16.78
C GLU A 132 -3.71 -15.64 15.70
N LYS A 133 -2.59 -16.31 15.38
CA LYS A 133 -1.66 -15.87 14.34
C LYS A 133 -2.29 -16.03 12.95
N SER A 134 -3.06 -17.11 12.75
CA SER A 134 -3.88 -17.33 11.55
C SER A 134 -4.90 -16.22 11.31
N ALA A 135 -5.47 -15.62 12.35
CA ALA A 135 -6.44 -14.53 12.23
C ALA A 135 -5.78 -13.15 12.14
N MET A 136 -4.71 -12.92 12.92
CA MET A 136 -4.05 -11.62 13.02
C MET A 136 -3.39 -11.21 11.71
N LEU A 137 -2.67 -12.12 11.05
CA LEU A 137 -1.90 -11.74 9.86
C LEU A 137 -2.78 -11.29 8.67
N PRO A 138 -3.83 -12.03 8.25
CA PRO A 138 -4.72 -11.55 7.19
C PRO A 138 -5.40 -10.22 7.52
N ASN A 139 -5.81 -10.03 8.78
CA ASN A 139 -6.48 -8.81 9.22
C ASN A 139 -5.53 -7.60 9.14
N MET A 140 -4.30 -7.73 9.66
CA MET A 140 -3.30 -6.67 9.58
C MET A 140 -2.88 -6.37 8.15
N LEU A 141 -2.77 -7.40 7.30
CA LEU A 141 -2.47 -7.19 5.88
C LEU A 141 -3.58 -6.41 5.17
N ALA A 142 -4.84 -6.73 5.46
CA ALA A 142 -5.98 -6.01 4.91
C ALA A 142 -6.03 -4.56 5.42
N GLU A 143 -5.79 -4.35 6.71
CA GLU A 143 -5.76 -3.01 7.32
C GLU A 143 -4.64 -2.14 6.73
N ALA A 144 -3.42 -2.67 6.63
CA ALA A 144 -2.28 -1.97 6.03
C ALA A 144 -2.53 -1.63 4.55
N TYR A 145 -3.17 -2.54 3.79
CA TYR A 145 -3.54 -2.26 2.41
C TYR A 145 -4.58 -1.14 2.29
N ILE A 146 -5.58 -1.13 3.19
CA ILE A 146 -6.59 -0.07 3.22
C ILE A 146 -5.95 1.27 3.56
N GLU A 147 -5.05 1.30 4.54
CA GLU A 147 -4.31 2.51 4.93
C GLU A 147 -3.46 3.06 3.78
N ASP A 148 -2.65 2.21 3.13
CA ASP A 148 -1.82 2.57 1.97
C ASP A 148 -2.66 3.07 0.79
N TYR A 149 -3.79 2.41 0.51
CA TYR A 149 -4.73 2.82 -0.54
C TYR A 149 -5.34 4.20 -0.24
N VAL A 150 -5.69 4.43 1.02
CA VAL A 150 -6.25 5.70 1.49
C VAL A 150 -5.21 6.82 1.40
N GLU A 151 -4.00 6.62 1.90
CA GLU A 151 -2.91 7.61 1.83
C GLU A 151 -2.56 7.96 0.38
N THR A 152 -2.43 6.95 -0.50
CA THR A 152 -2.15 7.16 -1.92
C THR A 152 -3.24 7.98 -2.59
N LYS A 153 -4.52 7.72 -2.26
CA LYS A 153 -5.66 8.45 -2.83
C LYS A 153 -5.73 9.90 -2.35
N TYR A 154 -5.50 10.15 -1.06
CA TYR A 154 -5.50 11.52 -0.51
C TYR A 154 -4.27 12.32 -0.93
N GLY A 155 -3.10 11.69 -1.04
CA GLY A 155 -1.88 12.33 -1.56
C GLY A 155 -2.06 12.81 -3.00
N ALA A 156 -2.62 11.98 -3.88
CA ALA A 156 -2.91 12.36 -5.27
C ALA A 156 -3.96 13.49 -5.37
N ALA A 157 -4.98 13.48 -4.51
CA ALA A 157 -6.01 14.52 -4.47
C ALA A 157 -5.44 15.89 -4.07
N ASN A 158 -4.58 15.96 -3.05
CA ASN A 158 -3.95 17.22 -2.62
C ASN A 158 -3.03 17.82 -3.69
N VAL A 159 -2.21 17.00 -4.36
CA VAL A 159 -1.33 17.47 -5.45
C VAL A 159 -2.14 18.06 -6.62
N THR A 160 -3.32 17.49 -6.90
CA THR A 160 -4.21 17.98 -7.96
C THR A 160 -4.82 19.35 -7.59
N VAL A 161 -5.18 19.57 -6.32
CA VAL A 161 -5.72 20.85 -5.85
C VAL A 161 -4.66 21.95 -5.90
N GLU A 162 -3.45 21.69 -5.42
CA GLU A 162 -2.35 22.67 -5.47
C GLU A 162 -1.99 23.08 -6.91
N PHE A 163 -1.95 22.11 -7.83
CA PHE A 163 -1.71 22.38 -9.26
C PHE A 163 -2.81 23.26 -9.88
N LEU A 164 -4.08 23.02 -9.53
CA LEU A 164 -5.20 23.84 -10.01
C LEU A 164 -5.14 25.26 -9.45
N ASP A 165 -4.83 25.43 -8.16
CA ASP A 165 -4.71 26.74 -7.52
C ASP A 165 -3.57 27.57 -8.10
N GLU A 166 -2.39 26.96 -8.34
CA GLU A 166 -1.28 27.64 -9.02
C GLU A 166 -1.68 28.09 -10.43
N ARG A 167 -2.40 27.24 -11.16
CA ARG A 167 -2.82 27.55 -12.53
C ARG A 167 -3.85 28.66 -12.59
N ILE A 168 -4.82 28.68 -11.67
CA ILE A 168 -5.80 29.77 -11.54
C ILE A 168 -5.08 31.08 -11.23
N LYS A 169 -4.14 31.07 -10.29
CA LYS A 169 -3.37 32.25 -9.91
C LYS A 169 -2.55 32.82 -11.07
N GLU A 170 -1.87 31.96 -11.83
CA GLU A 170 -1.12 32.36 -13.02
C GLU A 170 -2.04 32.98 -14.09
N MET A 171 -3.21 32.40 -14.30
CA MET A 171 -4.20 32.93 -15.24
C MET A 171 -4.78 34.28 -14.81
N SER A 172 -5.11 34.43 -13.52
CA SER A 172 -5.57 35.71 -12.97
C SER A 172 -4.51 36.80 -13.13
N GLN A 173 -3.23 36.50 -12.91
CA GLN A 173 -2.14 37.45 -13.15
C GLN A 173 -2.03 37.83 -14.62
N LYS A 174 -2.07 36.85 -15.53
CA LYS A 174 -2.03 37.12 -16.98
C LYS A 174 -3.22 37.97 -17.46
N LEU A 175 -4.40 37.74 -16.91
CA LEU A 175 -5.58 38.54 -17.20
C LEU A 175 -5.42 39.98 -16.70
N SER A 176 -4.98 40.16 -15.45
CA SER A 176 -4.73 41.48 -14.87
C SER A 176 -3.71 42.27 -15.70
N CYS A 177 -2.61 41.65 -16.11
CA CYS A 177 -1.61 42.30 -16.98
C CYS A 177 -2.19 42.70 -18.34
N ALA A 178 -3.08 41.87 -18.92
CA ALA A 178 -3.71 42.17 -20.19
C ALA A 178 -4.73 43.32 -20.07
N GLU A 179 -5.50 43.37 -18.98
CA GLU A 179 -6.44 44.46 -18.68
C GLU A 179 -5.70 45.78 -18.46
N GLU A 180 -4.58 45.75 -17.73
CA GLU A 180 -3.72 46.92 -17.51
C GLU A 180 -3.09 47.42 -18.82
N ALA A 181 -2.62 46.51 -19.69
CA ALA A 181 -2.12 46.87 -21.01
C ALA A 181 -3.18 47.54 -21.90
N ILE A 182 -4.44 47.07 -21.84
CA ILE A 182 -5.56 47.68 -22.57
C ILE A 182 -5.90 49.06 -22.00
N LEU A 183 -5.90 49.21 -20.67
CA LEU A 183 -6.11 50.50 -20.01
C LEU A 183 -5.04 51.52 -20.42
N ASN A 184 -3.76 51.13 -20.37
CA ASN A 184 -2.65 51.99 -20.79
C ASN A 184 -2.77 52.40 -22.26
N TYR A 185 -3.10 51.46 -23.16
CA TYR A 185 -3.34 51.75 -24.57
C TYR A 185 -4.48 52.76 -24.79
N ARG A 186 -5.58 52.66 -24.01
CA ARG A 186 -6.71 53.60 -24.10
C ARG A 186 -6.36 55.00 -23.61
N ILE A 187 -5.56 55.09 -22.55
CA ILE A 187 -5.07 56.36 -22.00
C ILE A 187 -4.16 57.04 -23.02
N GLU A 188 -3.20 56.31 -23.59
CA GLU A 188 -2.27 56.84 -24.60
C GLU A 188 -2.98 57.35 -25.87
N ASN A 189 -4.06 56.68 -26.29
CA ASN A 189 -4.78 57.02 -27.52
C ASN A 189 -6.01 57.93 -27.31
N ASN A 190 -6.20 58.51 -26.11
CA ASN A 190 -7.31 59.43 -25.78
C ASN A 190 -8.73 58.92 -26.13
N ILE A 191 -8.94 57.60 -26.10
CA ILE A 191 -10.22 56.96 -26.45
C ILE A 191 -11.19 57.15 -25.27
N THR A 192 -11.88 58.29 -25.22
CA THR A 192 -12.65 58.74 -24.04
C THR A 192 -14.17 58.61 -24.17
N ASN A 193 -14.73 58.24 -25.33
CA ASN A 193 -16.18 58.24 -25.55
C ASN A 193 -16.77 56.92 -26.07
N ILE A 194 -16.58 55.80 -25.35
CA ILE A 194 -17.22 54.50 -25.67
C ILE A 194 -17.54 53.68 -24.40
N ARG A 195 -17.91 54.31 -23.27
CA ARG A 195 -17.91 53.60 -21.96
C ARG A 195 -18.82 52.36 -21.88
N GLN A 196 -20.04 52.38 -22.39
CA GLN A 196 -20.97 51.24 -22.22
C GLN A 196 -20.79 50.11 -23.25
N GLU A 197 -20.60 50.46 -24.52
CA GLU A 197 -20.42 49.47 -25.60
C GLU A 197 -19.08 48.77 -25.47
N THR A 198 -18.02 49.51 -25.12
CA THR A 198 -16.69 48.92 -24.91
C THR A 198 -16.58 48.07 -23.65
N GLU A 199 -17.28 48.40 -22.57
CA GLU A 199 -17.29 47.55 -21.36
C GLU A 199 -18.06 46.24 -21.63
N THR A 200 -19.15 46.31 -22.39
CA THR A 200 -19.91 45.13 -22.83
C THR A 200 -19.08 44.25 -23.77
N ASP A 201 -18.40 44.87 -24.73
CA ASP A 201 -17.51 44.16 -25.65
C ASP A 201 -16.31 43.55 -24.93
N LEU A 202 -15.69 44.24 -23.97
CA LEU A 202 -14.62 43.69 -23.15
C LEU A 202 -15.09 42.50 -22.32
N ARG A 203 -16.26 42.57 -21.70
CA ARG A 203 -16.83 41.42 -20.96
C ARG A 203 -17.08 40.25 -21.90
N LYS A 204 -17.58 40.51 -23.11
CA LYS A 204 -17.82 39.48 -24.11
C LYS A 204 -16.52 38.86 -24.63
N VAL A 205 -15.48 39.67 -24.85
CA VAL A 205 -14.13 39.20 -25.20
C VAL A 205 -13.53 38.37 -24.07
N SER A 206 -13.68 38.78 -22.81
CA SER A 206 -13.22 38.01 -21.65
C SER A 206 -13.93 36.66 -21.55
N GLN A 207 -15.26 36.63 -21.71
CA GLN A 207 -16.04 35.39 -21.76
C GLN A 207 -15.61 34.48 -22.91
N LEU A 208 -15.42 35.02 -24.12
CA LEU A 208 -14.95 34.26 -25.28
C LEU A 208 -13.54 33.69 -25.04
N LYS A 209 -12.68 34.41 -24.33
CA LYS A 209 -11.32 33.96 -24.00
C LYS A 209 -11.30 32.87 -22.93
N ILE A 210 -12.23 32.91 -21.97
CA ILE A 210 -12.47 31.82 -21.03
C ILE A 210 -12.96 30.58 -21.79
N GLN A 211 -13.95 30.73 -22.67
CA GLN A 211 -14.46 29.63 -23.50
C GLN A 211 -13.38 29.04 -24.40
N GLN A 212 -12.56 29.87 -25.05
CA GLN A 212 -11.45 29.43 -25.88
C GLN A 212 -10.41 28.65 -25.05
N THR A 213 -10.11 29.11 -23.84
CA THR A 213 -9.18 28.44 -22.93
C THR A 213 -9.72 27.06 -22.53
N ASN A 214 -11.00 26.96 -22.14
CA ASN A 214 -11.64 25.69 -21.84
C ASN A 214 -11.62 24.75 -23.04
N LEU A 215 -11.90 25.25 -24.24
CA LEU A 215 -11.88 24.47 -25.47
C LEU A 215 -10.46 23.97 -25.79
N LYS A 216 -9.43 24.79 -25.53
CA LYS A 216 -8.04 24.41 -25.73
C LYS A 216 -7.59 23.36 -24.71
N MET A 217 -7.97 23.51 -23.44
CA MET A 217 -7.74 22.49 -22.42
C MET A 217 -8.39 21.15 -22.80
N ASN A 218 -9.64 21.20 -23.25
CA ASN A 218 -10.34 20.01 -23.76
C ASN A 218 -9.60 19.39 -24.96
N LEU A 219 -9.12 20.20 -25.90
CA LEU A 219 -8.37 19.73 -27.07
C LEU A 219 -7.03 19.10 -26.69
N ASP A 220 -6.27 19.73 -25.80
CA ASP A 220 -4.98 19.23 -25.35
C ASP A 220 -5.16 17.90 -24.60
N ALA A 221 -6.21 17.80 -23.79
CA ALA A 221 -6.52 16.57 -23.08
C ALA A 221 -7.02 15.45 -24.02
N ILE A 222 -7.72 15.79 -25.12
CA ILE A 222 -8.05 14.83 -26.21
C ILE A 222 -6.78 14.37 -26.92
N LYS A 223 -5.82 15.25 -27.19
CA LYS A 223 -4.54 14.88 -27.82
C LYS A 223 -3.67 14.00 -26.94
N ASP A 224 -3.64 14.28 -25.65
CA ASP A 224 -2.98 13.41 -24.69
C ASP A 224 -3.60 12.01 -24.76
N LEU A 225 -4.94 11.95 -24.72
CA LEU A 225 -5.69 10.71 -24.86
C LEU A 225 -5.42 9.98 -26.19
N GLU A 226 -5.35 10.69 -27.31
CA GLU A 226 -4.98 10.14 -28.62
C GLU A 226 -3.55 9.57 -28.61
N SER A 227 -2.58 10.31 -28.07
CA SER A 227 -1.20 9.83 -27.91
C SER A 227 -1.12 8.60 -27.01
N TYR A 228 -1.97 8.50 -25.99
CA TYR A 228 -2.09 7.31 -25.14
C TYR A 228 -2.65 6.11 -25.91
N MET A 229 -3.67 6.32 -26.75
CA MET A 229 -4.25 5.26 -27.59
C MET A 229 -3.26 4.75 -28.65
N GLU A 230 -2.49 5.64 -29.28
CA GLU A 230 -1.46 5.26 -30.26
C GLU A 230 -0.30 4.49 -29.63
N LYS A 231 0.07 4.80 -28.37
CA LYS A 231 1.17 4.14 -27.65
C LYS A 231 0.86 2.72 -27.17
N GLY A 232 -0.37 2.22 -27.39
CA GLY A 232 -0.68 0.78 -27.36
C GLY A 232 -0.31 0.02 -26.09
N LYS A 233 -0.27 0.67 -24.91
CA LYS A 233 -0.03 -0.06 -23.66
C LYS A 233 -1.30 -0.83 -23.28
N GLU A 234 -1.17 -2.14 -23.11
CA GLU A 234 -2.29 -3.08 -22.93
C GLU A 234 -3.13 -2.88 -21.66
N ASN A 235 -2.73 -1.98 -20.75
CA ASN A 235 -3.33 -1.86 -19.43
C ASN A 235 -3.95 -0.47 -19.16
N PHE A 236 -4.99 -0.11 -19.92
CA PHE A 236 -5.81 1.09 -19.67
C PHE A 236 -6.43 1.09 -18.25
N LEU A 237 -6.72 -0.09 -17.69
CA LEU A 237 -7.34 -0.26 -16.37
C LEU A 237 -6.40 0.01 -15.18
N GLU A 238 -5.08 -0.15 -15.34
CA GLU A 238 -4.10 0.05 -14.24
C GLU A 238 -3.72 1.52 -14.04
N LEU A 239 -3.97 2.38 -15.03
CA LEU A 239 -3.60 3.81 -15.00
C LEU A 239 -4.81 4.73 -14.83
N ALA A 240 -5.95 4.17 -14.41
CA ALA A 240 -7.19 4.90 -14.18
C ALA A 240 -7.22 5.99 -13.06
N PRO A 241 -6.22 6.21 -12.17
CA PRO A 241 -6.40 7.21 -11.12
C PRO A 241 -6.46 8.68 -11.57
N ASN A 242 -6.04 9.04 -12.79
CA ASN A 242 -5.88 10.46 -13.16
C ASN A 242 -6.94 11.01 -14.14
N PHE A 243 -8.04 10.29 -14.40
CA PHE A 243 -9.11 10.77 -15.30
C PHE A 243 -10.22 11.56 -14.60
N GLU A 244 -10.15 11.78 -13.29
CA GLU A 244 -11.12 12.61 -12.55
C GLU A 244 -10.93 14.12 -12.75
N ALA A 245 -9.84 14.55 -13.42
CA ALA A 245 -9.60 15.96 -13.76
C ALA A 245 -10.47 16.47 -14.94
N PHE A 246 -11.23 15.59 -15.59
CA PHE A 246 -12.11 15.94 -16.71
C PHE A 246 -13.52 16.26 -16.21
N THR A 247 -13.82 17.53 -15.99
CA THR A 247 -15.11 17.97 -15.43
C THR A 247 -16.19 18.26 -16.47
N ASP A 248 -15.91 18.10 -17.76
CA ASP A 248 -16.86 18.39 -18.85
C ASP A 248 -17.64 17.11 -19.31
N LEU A 249 -18.91 17.30 -19.67
CA LEU A 249 -19.86 16.27 -20.09
C LEU A 249 -19.39 15.51 -21.35
N LEU A 250 -18.69 16.20 -22.25
CA LEU A 250 -18.14 15.57 -23.47
C LEU A 250 -16.97 14.64 -23.15
N SER A 251 -16.07 15.04 -22.25
CA SER A 251 -14.93 14.23 -21.83
C SER A 251 -15.37 12.97 -21.08
N THR A 252 -16.39 13.09 -20.22
CA THR A 252 -16.98 11.94 -19.53
C THR A 252 -17.64 10.95 -20.47
N GLU A 253 -18.36 11.40 -21.51
CA GLU A 253 -18.92 10.52 -22.54
C GLU A 253 -17.84 9.87 -23.43
N MET A 254 -16.76 10.58 -23.76
CA MET A 254 -15.61 9.97 -24.47
C MET A 254 -14.93 8.88 -23.64
N ILE A 255 -14.66 9.15 -22.36
CA ILE A 255 -14.06 8.16 -21.44
C ILE A 255 -14.95 6.92 -21.33
N LYS A 256 -16.26 7.12 -21.21
CA LYS A 256 -17.25 6.02 -21.19
C LYS A 256 -17.22 5.21 -22.47
N LYS A 257 -17.12 5.85 -23.65
CA LYS A 257 -17.02 5.16 -24.93
C LYS A 257 -15.72 4.37 -25.09
N ILE A 258 -14.60 4.92 -24.61
CA ILE A 258 -13.30 4.25 -24.61
C ILE A 258 -13.31 3.03 -23.70
N LYS A 259 -13.88 3.14 -22.49
CA LYS A 259 -14.08 1.99 -21.59
C LYS A 259 -14.90 0.89 -22.27
N GLN A 260 -15.96 1.25 -23.00
CA GLN A 260 -16.78 0.30 -23.74
C GLN A 260 -16.00 -0.41 -24.85
N LEU A 261 -15.24 0.33 -25.66
CA LEU A 261 -14.45 -0.24 -26.76
C LEU A 261 -13.29 -1.13 -26.26
N GLN A 262 -12.68 -0.80 -25.12
CA GLN A 262 -11.66 -1.65 -24.51
C GLN A 262 -12.25 -2.95 -23.95
N ALA A 263 -13.44 -2.89 -23.33
CA ALA A 263 -14.16 -4.09 -22.89
C ALA A 263 -14.50 -4.99 -24.09
N GLU A 264 -15.02 -4.40 -25.18
CA GLU A 264 -15.31 -5.12 -26.43
C GLU A 264 -14.04 -5.72 -27.05
N LYS A 265 -12.92 -4.98 -27.10
CA LYS A 265 -11.63 -5.52 -27.55
C LYS A 265 -11.18 -6.71 -26.69
N LYS A 266 -11.32 -6.63 -25.38
CA LYS A 266 -10.97 -7.72 -24.46
C LYS A 266 -11.86 -8.95 -24.69
N ASP A 267 -13.16 -8.75 -24.87
CA ASP A 267 -14.10 -9.83 -25.17
C ASP A 267 -13.76 -10.49 -26.51
N LEU A 268 -13.48 -9.70 -27.55
CA LEU A 268 -12.99 -10.21 -28.83
C LEU A 268 -11.66 -10.95 -28.68
N LEU A 269 -10.69 -10.44 -27.92
CA LEU A 269 -9.41 -11.14 -27.72
C LEU A 269 -9.55 -12.46 -26.93
N LEU A 270 -10.59 -12.57 -26.09
CA LEU A 270 -10.94 -13.81 -25.39
C LEU A 270 -11.69 -14.79 -26.31
N GLU A 271 -12.53 -14.28 -27.21
CA GLU A 271 -13.32 -15.07 -28.17
C GLU A 271 -12.48 -15.56 -29.38
N TYR A 272 -11.46 -14.79 -29.78
CA TYR A 272 -10.56 -15.08 -30.90
C TYR A 272 -9.14 -15.42 -30.40
N THR A 273 -8.96 -16.59 -29.78
CA THR A 273 -7.64 -17.20 -29.62
C THR A 273 -7.05 -17.61 -30.99
N PRO A 274 -5.70 -17.75 -31.16
CA PRO A 274 -5.01 -18.03 -32.43
C PRO A 274 -5.43 -19.30 -33.21
N THR A 275 -6.42 -20.02 -32.71
CA THR A 275 -7.01 -21.25 -33.28
C THR A 275 -8.45 -21.05 -33.80
N SER A 276 -8.98 -19.82 -33.87
CA SER A 276 -10.32 -19.54 -34.40
C SER A 276 -10.34 -19.47 -35.93
N GLU A 277 -11.14 -20.34 -36.55
CA GLU A 277 -11.22 -20.64 -38.00
C GLU A 277 -11.80 -19.50 -38.87
N LYS A 278 -11.98 -18.29 -38.33
CA LYS A 278 -12.48 -17.11 -39.05
C LYS A 278 -11.40 -16.14 -39.54
N LEU A 279 -10.13 -16.49 -39.40
CA LEU A 279 -9.02 -15.85 -40.12
C LEU A 279 -8.59 -16.74 -41.30
N LYS A 280 -9.40 -16.75 -42.35
CA LYS A 280 -9.02 -17.13 -43.71
C LYS A 280 -9.57 -16.11 -44.69
#